data_AF-A0A3N5H2F6-F1
#
_entry.id   AF-A0A3N5H2F6-F1
#
_cell.length_a   1.000
_cell.length_b   1.000
_cell.length_c   1.000
_cell.angle_alpha   90.00
_cell.angle_beta   90.00
_cell.angle_gamma   90.00
#
_symmetry.space_group_name_H-M   'P 1'
#
loop_
_entity.id
_entity.type
_entity.pdbx_description
1 polymer ?
#
loop_
_entity_poly.entity_id
_entity_poly.type
_entity_poly.pdbx_seq_one_letter_code
_entity_poly.pdbx_strand_id
1 'polypeptide(L)'
;ERVRELCNDPDILSTDILNTRQNYTGHGVGVVEAPRGTLIHDYTADEHGKLLKVNLIVSTGHNNWAMCNAVDSVAKTYVKGPDVTEGMLNRVEAAIRAYDPCLSCSTHAIGQMPIELDLVAPDGELIKTVRRD
;
A
#
# COMPACT_ATOMS: atom_id res chain seq x y z
N GLU A 1 -17.93 6.75 24.64
CA GLU A 1 -17.28 7.02 23.35
C GLU A 1 -17.58 8.46 22.93
N ARG A 2 -16.55 9.26 22.63
CA ARG A 2 -16.69 10.69 22.28
C ARG A 2 -17.06 10.96 20.82
N VAL A 3 -17.15 9.92 20.00
CA VAL A 3 -17.40 10.03 18.55
C VAL A 3 -18.73 10.72 18.27
N ARG A 4 -19.79 10.37 19.01
CA ARG A 4 -21.10 11.02 18.84
C ARG A 4 -21.08 12.51 19.19
N GLU A 5 -20.33 12.90 20.22
CA GLU A 5 -20.22 14.30 20.62
C GLU A 5 -19.51 15.11 19.54
N LEU A 6 -18.38 14.60 19.03
CA LEU A 6 -17.62 15.22 17.93
C LEU A 6 -18.46 15.31 16.63
N CYS A 7 -19.20 14.26 16.27
CA CYS A 7 -20.04 14.29 15.06
C CYS A 7 -21.23 15.27 15.16
N ASN A 8 -21.67 15.63 16.37
CA ASN A 8 -22.73 16.63 16.57
C ASN A 8 -22.16 18.03 16.82
N ASP A 9 -20.84 18.18 16.86
CA ASP A 9 -20.19 19.47 17.00
C ASP A 9 -20.39 20.27 15.70
N PRO A 10 -21.06 21.43 15.73
CA PRO A 10 -21.26 22.25 14.53
C PRO A 10 -19.94 22.72 13.91
N ASP A 11 -18.85 22.76 14.67
CA ASP A 11 -17.53 23.18 14.18
C ASP A 11 -16.85 22.09 13.33
N ILE A 12 -17.28 20.82 13.42
CA ILE A 12 -16.65 19.71 12.68
C ILE A 12 -16.83 19.83 11.16
N LEU A 13 -17.88 20.53 10.72
CA LEU A 13 -18.17 20.84 9.31
C LEU A 13 -17.98 22.33 8.99
N SER A 14 -17.45 23.11 9.93
CA SER A 14 -17.23 24.54 9.73
C SER A 14 -16.19 24.79 8.64
N THR A 15 -16.42 25.80 7.83
CA THR A 15 -15.45 26.29 6.83
C THR A 15 -14.51 27.34 7.41
N ASP A 16 -14.64 27.69 8.69
CA ASP A 16 -13.75 28.61 9.39
C ASP A 16 -12.44 27.89 9.76
N ILE A 17 -11.57 27.75 8.74
CA ILE A 17 -10.30 27.05 8.88
C ILE A 17 -9.25 28.04 9.41
N LEU A 18 -8.90 27.90 10.69
CA LEU A 18 -7.86 28.71 11.32
C LEU A 18 -6.47 28.18 10.96
N ASN A 19 -5.76 28.85 10.04
CA ASN A 19 -4.33 28.61 9.84
C ASN A 19 -3.49 29.43 10.84
N THR A 20 -3.11 28.80 11.95
CA THR A 20 -2.28 29.43 13.00
C THR A 20 -0.79 29.50 12.66
N ARG A 21 -0.36 28.90 11.53
CA ARG A 21 1.04 28.77 11.14
C ARG A 21 1.39 29.83 10.11
N GLN A 22 1.79 31.00 10.61
CA GLN A 22 2.19 32.16 9.80
C GLN A 22 3.68 32.14 9.40
N ASN A 23 4.49 31.29 10.04
CA ASN A 23 5.93 31.21 9.80
C ASN A 23 6.25 30.12 8.79
N TYR A 24 6.40 30.53 7.54
CA TYR A 24 6.81 29.65 6.45
C TYR A 24 8.26 29.17 6.64
N THR A 25 8.47 27.85 6.60
CA THR A 25 9.80 27.21 6.69
C THR A 25 10.24 26.55 5.37
N GLY A 26 9.33 26.42 4.41
CA GLY A 26 9.54 25.79 3.10
C GLY A 26 9.72 24.29 3.06
N HIS A 27 9.74 23.63 4.21
CA HIS A 27 9.76 22.18 4.31
C HIS A 27 8.88 21.72 5.47
N GLY A 28 8.12 20.65 5.26
CA GLY A 28 7.20 20.10 6.24
C GLY A 28 7.02 18.60 6.06
N VAL A 29 7.11 17.86 7.17
CA VAL A 29 6.87 16.42 7.21
C VAL A 29 5.66 16.16 8.10
N GLY A 30 4.66 15.47 7.54
CA GLY A 30 3.49 14.95 8.24
C GLY A 30 3.58 13.45 8.36
N VAL A 31 3.42 12.93 9.58
CA VAL A 31 3.41 11.48 9.85
C VAL A 31 2.11 11.15 10.56
N VAL A 32 1.41 10.13 10.06
CA VAL A 32 0.14 9.65 10.58
C VAL A 32 0.07 8.14 10.45
N GLU A 33 -0.56 7.49 11.42
CA GLU A 33 -0.89 6.06 11.32
C GLU A 33 -2.15 5.89 10.47
N ALA A 34 -1.98 5.37 9.25
CA ALA A 34 -3.09 4.94 8.41
C ALA A 34 -3.53 3.53 8.84
N PRO A 35 -4.73 3.06 8.44
CA PRO A 35 -5.21 1.72 8.83
C PRO A 35 -4.28 0.56 8.44
N ARG A 36 -3.38 0.78 7.49
CA ARG A 36 -2.47 -0.23 6.90
C ARG A 36 -0.99 -0.02 7.28
N GLY A 37 -0.72 0.88 8.23
CA GLY A 37 0.62 1.24 8.71
C GLY A 37 0.95 2.73 8.58
N THR A 38 2.19 3.08 8.92
CA THR A 38 2.66 4.47 8.94
C THR A 38 2.65 5.11 7.55
N LEU A 39 2.08 6.30 7.46
CA LEU A 39 2.03 7.14 6.26
C LEU A 39 2.85 8.41 6.50
N ILE A 40 3.80 8.66 5.60
CA ILE A 40 4.70 9.81 5.68
C ILE A 40 4.51 10.67 4.44
N HIS A 41 4.19 11.93 4.67
CA HIS A 41 4.09 12.97 3.66
C HIS A 41 5.20 14.00 3.91
N ASP A 42 6.12 14.13 2.96
CA ASP A 42 7.22 15.09 2.98
C ASP A 42 7.05 16.07 1.81
N TYR A 43 6.88 17.35 2.14
CA TYR A 43 6.68 18.42 1.18
C TYR A 43 7.77 19.48 1.31
N THR A 44 8.28 19.91 0.16
CA THR A 44 9.07 21.13 0.02
C THR A 44 8.31 22.11 -0.87
N ALA A 45 8.18 23.36 -0.44
CA ALA A 45 7.51 24.42 -1.18
C ALA A 45 8.44 25.61 -1.43
N ASP A 46 8.00 26.58 -2.24
CA ASP A 46 8.58 27.92 -2.33
C ASP A 46 7.82 28.94 -1.46
N GLU A 47 8.33 30.16 -1.36
CA GLU A 47 7.76 31.25 -0.54
C GLU A 47 6.32 31.63 -0.93
N HIS A 48 5.86 31.21 -2.11
CA HIS A 48 4.51 31.39 -2.61
C HIS A 48 3.62 30.14 -2.39
N GLY A 49 4.14 29.12 -1.71
CA GLY A 49 3.42 27.88 -1.40
C GLY A 49 3.38 26.87 -2.55
N LYS A 50 4.12 27.09 -3.63
CA LYS A 50 4.20 26.14 -4.75
C LYS A 50 5.09 24.96 -4.36
N LEU A 51 4.58 23.75 -4.52
CA LEU A 51 5.34 22.52 -4.23
C LEU A 51 6.51 22.38 -5.21
N LEU A 52 7.73 22.32 -4.67
CA LEU A 52 8.97 22.08 -5.40
C LEU A 52 9.35 20.61 -5.40
N LYS A 53 9.09 19.91 -4.29
CA LYS A 53 9.38 18.50 -4.12
C LYS A 53 8.32 17.86 -3.24
N VAL A 54 7.95 16.64 -3.58
CA VAL A 54 7.03 15.82 -2.81
C VAL A 54 7.63 14.42 -2.68
N ASN A 55 7.63 13.89 -1.47
CA ASN A 55 8.01 12.52 -1.18
C ASN A 55 6.92 11.87 -0.32
N LEU A 56 6.34 10.78 -0.82
CA LEU A 56 5.25 10.06 -0.16
C LEU A 56 5.71 8.64 0.13
N ILE A 57 5.88 8.31 1.41
CA ILE A 57 6.16 6.94 1.84
C ILE A 57 4.87 6.38 2.40
N VAL A 58 4.22 5.58 1.57
CA VAL A 58 2.89 5.05 1.84
C VAL A 58 2.98 3.74 2.61
N SER A 59 2.04 3.56 3.53
CA SER A 59 1.94 2.43 4.46
C SER A 59 2.22 1.05 3.84
N THR A 60 1.49 0.68 2.78
CA THR A 60 1.68 -0.62 2.10
C THR A 60 3.08 -0.81 1.51
N GLY A 61 3.79 0.27 1.17
CA GLY A 61 5.18 0.22 0.70
C GLY A 61 6.13 -0.39 1.74
N HIS A 62 5.92 -0.12 3.03
CA HIS A 62 6.71 -0.71 4.11
C HIS A 62 6.56 -2.24 4.17
N ASN A 63 5.39 -2.75 3.81
CA ASN A 63 5.07 -4.18 3.88
C ASN A 63 5.42 -4.95 2.60
N ASN A 64 5.95 -4.29 1.56
CA ASN A 64 6.22 -4.95 0.28
C ASN A 64 7.15 -6.16 0.41
N TRP A 65 8.23 -6.03 1.19
CA TRP A 65 9.16 -7.14 1.44
C TRP A 65 8.50 -8.31 2.17
N ALA A 66 7.68 -8.02 3.19
CA ALA A 66 6.96 -9.03 3.94
C ALA A 66 5.94 -9.77 3.05
N MET A 67 5.24 -9.05 2.17
CA MET A 67 4.32 -9.63 1.19
C MET A 67 5.04 -10.57 0.22
N CYS A 68 6.17 -10.15 -0.35
CA CYS A 68 6.95 -11.01 -1.26
C CYS A 68 7.40 -12.31 -0.58
N ASN A 69 7.88 -12.23 0.67
CA ASN A 69 8.28 -13.41 1.43
C ASN A 69 7.09 -14.31 1.80
N ALA A 70 5.93 -13.73 2.13
CA ALA A 70 4.73 -14.48 2.41
C ALA A 70 4.25 -15.26 1.18
N VAL A 71 4.27 -14.62 0.00
CA VAL A 71 3.95 -15.25 -1.29
C VAL A 71 4.90 -16.41 -1.57
N ASP A 72 6.22 -16.19 -1.48
CA ASP A 72 7.22 -17.24 -1.71
C ASP A 72 7.05 -18.43 -0.75
N SER A 73 6.86 -18.15 0.54
CA SER A 73 6.66 -19.17 1.57
C SER A 73 5.39 -20.01 1.31
N VAL A 74 4.28 -19.36 0.97
CA VAL A 74 3.01 -20.04 0.69
C VAL A 74 3.09 -20.80 -0.63
N ALA A 75 3.71 -20.25 -1.67
CA ALA A 75 3.91 -20.94 -2.93
C ALA A 75 4.73 -22.23 -2.73
N LYS A 76 5.88 -22.15 -2.04
CA LYS A 76 6.72 -23.32 -1.72
C LYS A 76 6.00 -24.39 -0.90
N THR A 77 5.06 -23.98 -0.06
CA THR A 77 4.31 -24.90 0.83
C THR A 77 3.18 -25.60 0.08
N TYR A 78 2.41 -24.88 -0.73
CA TYR A 78 1.14 -25.36 -1.28
C TYR A 78 1.16 -25.68 -2.78
N VAL A 79 2.10 -25.11 -3.55
CA VAL A 79 2.27 -25.42 -4.97
C VAL A 79 3.27 -26.56 -5.09
N LYS A 80 2.75 -27.77 -5.31
CA LYS A 80 3.54 -29.00 -5.46
C LYS A 80 3.25 -29.63 -6.82
N GLY A 81 4.31 -29.82 -7.62
CA GLY A 81 4.21 -30.41 -8.95
C GLY A 81 3.78 -29.41 -10.03
N PRO A 82 3.64 -29.88 -11.29
CA PRO A 82 3.37 -29.01 -12.46
C PRO A 82 1.92 -28.53 -12.56
N ASP A 83 0.99 -29.21 -11.89
CA ASP A 83 -0.44 -28.92 -11.95
C ASP A 83 -0.84 -27.85 -10.93
N VAL A 84 -0.73 -26.58 -11.34
CA VAL A 84 -1.27 -25.46 -10.57
C VAL A 84 -2.79 -25.40 -10.72
N THR A 85 -3.48 -25.63 -9.60
CA THR A 85 -4.93 -25.54 -9.51
C THR A 85 -5.36 -24.17 -8.97
N GLU A 86 -6.60 -23.76 -9.26
CA GLU A 86 -7.17 -22.50 -8.78
C GLU A 86 -7.16 -22.40 -7.25
N GLY A 87 -7.41 -23.51 -6.54
CA GLY A 87 -7.35 -23.56 -5.08
C GLY A 87 -5.95 -23.24 -4.52
N MET A 88 -4.88 -23.58 -5.24
CA MET A 88 -3.50 -23.23 -4.86
C MET A 88 -3.22 -21.74 -5.10
N LEU A 89 -3.68 -21.18 -6.22
CA LEU A 89 -3.56 -19.75 -6.51
C LEU A 89 -4.29 -18.90 -5.47
N ASN A 90 -5.50 -19.31 -5.09
CA ASN A 90 -6.28 -18.62 -4.07
C ASN A 90 -5.57 -18.60 -2.70
N ARG A 91 -4.75 -19.61 -2.38
CA ARG A 91 -3.94 -19.60 -1.14
C ARG A 91 -2.81 -18.57 -1.21
N VAL A 92 -2.14 -18.47 -2.35
CA VAL A 92 -1.08 -17.46 -2.58
C VAL A 92 -1.67 -16.05 -2.51
N GLU A 93 -2.84 -15.83 -3.12
CA GLU A 93 -3.56 -14.57 -3.00
C GLU A 93 -4.03 -14.26 -1.58
N ALA A 94 -4.48 -15.28 -0.83
CA ALA A 94 -4.85 -15.09 0.56
C ALA A 94 -3.67 -14.58 1.41
N ALA A 95 -2.44 -14.98 1.08
CA ALA A 95 -1.24 -14.47 1.73
C ALA A 95 -1.05 -12.96 1.49
N ILE A 96 -1.33 -12.47 0.28
CA ILE A 96 -1.31 -11.04 -0.06
C ILE A 96 -2.45 -10.31 0.64
N ARG A 97 -3.69 -10.84 0.58
CA ARG A 97 -4.88 -10.23 1.20
C ARG A 97 -4.75 -10.08 2.72
N ALA A 98 -3.99 -10.94 3.39
CA ALA A 98 -3.73 -10.84 4.82
C ALA A 98 -3.05 -9.52 5.24
N TYR A 99 -2.36 -8.85 4.32
CA TYR A 99 -1.72 -7.55 4.55
C TYR A 99 -2.61 -6.35 4.16
N ASP A 100 -3.84 -6.59 3.66
CA ASP A 100 -4.75 -5.57 3.13
C ASP A 100 -4.02 -4.51 2.28
N PRO A 101 -3.31 -4.91 1.20
CA PRO A 101 -2.47 -3.98 0.47
C PRO A 101 -3.34 -2.96 -0.26
N CYS A 102 -3.16 -1.68 0.05
CA CYS A 102 -3.73 -0.62 -0.76
C CYS A 102 -2.78 -0.33 -1.93
N LEU A 103 -2.89 -1.13 -3.00
CA LEU A 103 -2.02 -1.00 -4.16
C LEU A 103 -2.15 0.35 -4.85
N SER A 104 -3.38 0.88 -4.91
CA SER A 104 -3.65 2.23 -5.40
C SER A 104 -2.96 3.30 -4.58
N CYS A 105 -2.88 3.13 -3.25
CA CYS A 105 -2.15 4.03 -2.37
C CYS A 105 -0.63 3.89 -2.58
N SER A 106 -0.09 2.67 -2.70
CA SER A 106 1.36 2.44 -2.73
C SER A 106 2.05 2.80 -4.04
N THR A 107 1.40 2.59 -5.19
CA THR A 107 2.01 2.88 -6.50
C THR A 107 1.48 4.17 -7.11
N HIS A 108 0.49 4.80 -6.49
CA HIS A 108 -0.31 5.87 -7.09
C HIS A 108 -0.95 5.45 -8.45
N ALA A 109 -1.02 4.14 -8.72
CA ALA A 109 -1.51 3.58 -9.98
C ALA A 109 -2.87 2.89 -9.79
N ILE A 110 -3.71 2.94 -10.83
CA ILE A 110 -5.10 2.47 -10.80
C ILE A 110 -5.15 0.93 -10.77
N GLY A 111 -5.44 0.37 -9.59
CA GLY A 111 -6.50 -0.62 -9.37
C GLY A 111 -6.44 -2.04 -9.97
N GLN A 112 -5.37 -2.48 -10.62
CA GLN A 112 -5.25 -3.87 -11.07
C GLN A 112 -4.25 -4.68 -10.24
N MET A 113 -4.59 -5.95 -9.98
CA MET A 113 -3.72 -6.95 -9.34
C MET A 113 -3.38 -8.08 -10.33
N PRO A 114 -2.64 -7.79 -11.41
CA PRO A 114 -2.21 -8.83 -12.32
C PRO A 114 -1.24 -9.76 -11.57
N ILE A 115 -1.49 -11.06 -11.64
CA ILE A 115 -0.63 -12.09 -11.06
C ILE A 115 -0.03 -12.90 -12.21
N GLU A 116 1.29 -12.89 -12.28
CA GLU A 116 2.08 -13.78 -13.14
C GLU A 116 2.88 -14.74 -12.26
N LEU A 117 2.69 -16.04 -12.48
CA LEU A 117 3.33 -17.09 -11.72
C LEU A 117 4.11 -18.01 -12.66
N ASP A 118 5.42 -17.99 -12.52
CA ASP A 118 6.34 -18.83 -13.27
C ASP A 118 6.74 -20.06 -12.46
N LEU A 119 6.49 -21.24 -13.01
CA LEU A 119 7.03 -22.50 -12.52
C LEU A 119 8.35 -22.79 -13.21
N VAL A 120 9.42 -22.87 -12.43
CA VAL A 120 10.77 -23.11 -12.92
C VAL A 120 11.26 -24.46 -12.38
N ALA A 121 11.83 -25.28 -13.26
CA ALA A 121 12.46 -26.55 -12.94
C ALA A 121 13.77 -26.34 -12.14
N PRO A 122 14.29 -27.39 -11.46
CA PRO A 122 15.53 -27.28 -10.69
C PRO A 122 16.77 -26.88 -11.51
N ASP A 123 16.75 -27.08 -12.83
CA ASP A 123 17.79 -26.69 -13.79
C ASP A 123 17.62 -25.26 -14.34
N GLY A 124 16.56 -24.56 -13.93
CA GLY A 124 16.24 -23.22 -14.40
C GLY A 124 15.32 -23.17 -15.62
N GLU A 125 14.86 -24.31 -16.15
CA GLU A 125 13.92 -24.33 -17.28
C GLU A 125 12.53 -23.85 -16.85
N LEU A 126 11.94 -22.91 -17.60
CA LEU A 126 10.57 -22.46 -17.37
C LEU A 126 9.59 -23.55 -17.82
N ILE A 127 8.95 -24.22 -16.86
CA ILE A 127 7.98 -25.28 -17.11
C ILE A 127 6.66 -24.67 -17.59
N LYS A 128 6.18 -23.62 -16.92
CA LYS A 128 4.85 -23.06 -17.16
C LYS A 128 4.71 -21.66 -16.57
N THR A 129 4.06 -20.78 -17.30
CA THR A 129 3.60 -19.47 -16.81
C THR A 129 2.09 -19.48 -16.66
N VAL A 130 1.58 -19.03 -15.52
CA VAL A 130 0.15 -18.84 -15.26
C VAL A 130 -0.09 -17.35 -15.06
N ARG A 131 -0.98 -16.75 -15.86
CA ARG A 131 -1.35 -15.34 -15.76
C ARG A 131 -2.82 -15.18 -15.39
N ARG A 132 -3.09 -14.20 -14.53
CA ARG A 132 -4.43 -13.72 -14.19
C ARG A 132 -4.40 -12.19 -14.25
N ASP A 133 -5.26 -11.63 -15.09
CA ASP A 133 -5.45 -10.18 -15.26
C ASP A 133 -6.19 -9.55 -14.06
#